data_AF-A0A247ZLC5-F1
#
_entry.id   AF-A0A247ZLC5-F1
#
_cell.length_a   1.000
_cell.length_b   1.000
_cell.length_c   1.000
_cell.angle_alpha   90.00
_cell.angle_beta   90.00
_cell.angle_gamma   90.00
#
_symmetry.space_group_name_H-M   'P 1'
#
loop_
_entity.id
_entity.type
_entity.pdbx_description
1 polymer ?
#
loop_
_entity_poly.entity_id
_entity_poly.type
_entity_poly.pdbx_seq_one_letter_code
_entity_poly.pdbx_strand_id
1 'polypeptide(L)'
;MTAREISHDMRNYLMSVREGFVDEICMQVPQDAKCAEAVSAYVSRCMSYGCLKVDSVRYPMDAEYQPLVLPNPYQLDAAFTLFRNSESNPSKNVIKRPWMRFRNGGSHGDYHNFLVSLISVSIIREPDATDVEYLVSKLLFMATLYYKTYLIVDATKAKIFNKLSFATH
;
A
#
# COMPACT_ATOMS: atom_id res chain seq x y z
N MET A 1 7.03 -16.36 -2.54
CA MET A 1 6.91 -15.78 -1.20
C MET A 1 5.43 -15.70 -0.89
N THR A 2 5.01 -16.22 0.25
CA THR A 2 3.60 -16.33 0.63
C THR A 2 3.13 -15.07 1.36
N ALA A 3 1.82 -14.82 1.40
CA ALA A 3 1.24 -13.72 2.17
C ALA A 3 1.64 -13.78 3.66
N ARG A 4 1.74 -14.99 4.22
CA ARG A 4 2.16 -15.21 5.61
C ARG A 4 3.60 -14.78 5.86
N GLU A 5 4.53 -15.13 4.97
CA GLU A 5 5.93 -14.72 5.05
C GLU A 5 6.05 -13.18 4.97
N ILE A 6 5.33 -12.57 4.03
CA ILE A 6 5.33 -11.11 3.85
C ILE A 6 4.83 -10.41 5.11
N SER A 7 3.67 -10.83 5.65
CA SER A 7 3.12 -10.26 6.88
C SER A 7 4.07 -10.44 8.08
N HIS A 8 4.73 -11.60 8.19
CA HIS A 8 5.68 -11.87 9.25
C HIS A 8 6.88 -10.91 9.18
N ASP A 9 7.47 -10.74 8.01
CA ASP A 9 8.66 -9.89 7.84
C ASP A 9 8.32 -8.41 8.00
N MET A 10 7.15 -7.97 7.50
CA MET A 10 6.64 -6.61 7.75
C MET A 10 6.46 -6.34 9.24
N ARG A 11 5.88 -7.29 9.98
CA ARG A 11 5.74 -7.19 11.43
C ARG A 11 7.09 -7.12 12.13
N ASN A 12 8.06 -7.93 11.73
CA ASN A 12 9.39 -7.92 12.33
C ASN A 12 10.10 -6.57 12.13
N TYR A 13 9.95 -5.98 10.94
CA TYR A 13 10.43 -4.62 10.71
C TYR A 13 9.66 -3.60 11.57
N LEU A 14 8.33 -3.67 11.63
CA LEU A 14 7.53 -2.80 12.50
C LEU A 14 7.98 -2.86 13.97
N MET A 15 8.34 -4.05 14.47
CA MET A 15 8.84 -4.20 15.85
C MET A 15 10.12 -3.40 16.12
N SER A 16 10.99 -3.20 15.12
CA SER A 16 12.24 -2.45 15.30
C SER A 16 12.09 -0.93 15.17
N VAL A 17 10.98 -0.46 14.56
CA VAL A 17 10.72 0.97 14.34
C VAL A 17 9.43 1.46 15.00
N ARG A 18 8.80 0.64 15.85
CA ARG A 18 7.45 0.89 16.40
C ARG A 18 7.33 2.27 17.04
N GLU A 19 8.35 2.67 17.79
CA GLU A 19 8.42 3.97 18.42
C GLU A 19 8.65 5.04 17.35
N GLY A 20 7.63 5.89 17.12
CA GLY A 20 7.67 6.95 16.12
C GLY A 20 7.19 6.55 14.72
N PHE A 21 6.82 5.29 14.46
CA PHE A 21 6.33 4.89 13.13
C PHE A 21 5.07 5.64 12.70
N VAL A 22 4.12 5.85 13.63
CA VAL A 22 2.90 6.63 13.35
C VAL A 22 3.24 8.06 12.98
N ASP A 23 4.15 8.68 13.74
CA ASP A 23 4.59 10.05 13.51
C ASP A 23 5.34 10.18 12.18
N GLU A 24 6.20 9.22 11.83
CA GLU A 24 6.92 9.17 10.55
C GLU A 24 5.95 9.20 9.36
N ILE A 25 4.93 8.34 9.38
CA ILE A 25 3.93 8.26 8.30
C ILE A 25 3.09 9.54 8.23
N CYS A 26 2.72 10.11 9.39
CA CYS A 26 1.84 11.27 9.44
C CYS A 26 2.55 12.63 9.33
N MET A 27 3.88 12.68 9.37
CA MET A 27 4.66 13.94 9.37
C MET A 27 4.41 14.80 8.12
N GLN A 28 4.09 14.19 6.97
CA GLN A 28 3.87 14.90 5.71
C GLN A 28 2.40 15.25 5.46
N VAL A 29 1.51 14.89 6.37
CA VAL A 29 0.08 15.19 6.30
C VAL A 29 -0.15 16.46 7.13
N PRO A 30 -0.91 17.47 6.63
CA PRO A 30 -1.40 18.56 7.48
C PRO A 30 -2.00 17.97 8.76
N GLN A 31 -1.80 18.59 9.93
CA GLN A 31 -2.25 18.02 11.22
C GLN A 31 -3.72 17.59 11.18
N ASP A 32 -3.96 16.33 10.83
CA ASP A 32 -5.27 15.72 10.66
C ASP A 32 -5.30 14.50 11.57
N ALA A 33 -6.20 14.55 12.54
CA ALA A 33 -6.40 13.47 13.51
C ALA A 33 -6.71 12.12 12.83
N LYS A 34 -7.22 12.16 11.59
CA LYS A 34 -7.54 10.96 10.79
C LYS A 34 -6.31 10.14 10.40
N CYS A 35 -5.13 10.76 10.25
CA CYS A 35 -3.92 10.00 9.91
C CYS A 35 -3.47 9.14 11.08
N ALA A 36 -3.29 9.75 12.25
CA ALA A 36 -2.81 9.05 13.44
C ALA A 36 -3.74 7.88 13.80
N GLU A 37 -5.05 8.12 13.82
CA GLU A 37 -6.04 7.08 14.11
C GLU A 37 -5.96 5.91 13.10
N ALA A 38 -5.97 6.23 11.80
CA ALA A 38 -5.94 5.21 10.75
C ALA A 38 -4.64 4.38 10.79
N VAL A 39 -3.49 5.03 10.99
CA VAL A 39 -2.18 4.35 11.04
C VAL A 39 -2.04 3.55 12.33
N SER A 40 -2.48 4.06 13.48
CA SER A 40 -2.49 3.30 14.74
C SER A 40 -3.34 2.04 14.65
N ALA A 41 -4.53 2.12 14.04
CA ALA A 41 -5.39 0.96 13.79
C ALA A 41 -4.68 -0.09 12.91
N TYR A 42 -4.01 0.36 11.84
CA TYR A 42 -3.21 -0.52 10.98
C TYR A 42 -2.03 -1.16 11.71
N VAL A 43 -1.26 -0.38 12.49
CA VAL A 43 -0.13 -0.86 13.30
C VAL A 43 -0.57 -1.95 14.26
N SER A 44 -1.66 -1.72 15.00
CA SER A 44 -2.23 -2.72 15.92
C SER A 44 -2.56 -4.03 15.19
N ARG A 45 -3.19 -3.93 14.01
CA ARG A 45 -3.53 -5.09 13.17
C ARG A 45 -2.28 -5.83 12.67
N CYS A 46 -1.26 -5.09 12.22
CA CYS A 46 -0.02 -5.66 11.71
C CYS A 46 0.77 -6.38 12.81
N MET A 47 0.73 -5.89 14.05
CA MET A 47 1.31 -6.58 15.22
C MET A 47 0.73 -7.99 15.44
N SER A 48 -0.53 -8.20 15.03
CA SER A 48 -1.21 -9.49 14.99
C SER A 48 -1.12 -10.21 13.63
N TYR A 49 -0.05 -9.96 12.86
CA TYR A 49 0.22 -10.52 11.53
C TYR A 49 -0.75 -10.08 10.41
N GLY A 50 -1.59 -9.07 10.68
CA GLY A 50 -2.55 -8.51 9.71
C GLY A 50 -2.00 -7.41 8.81
N CYS A 51 -0.69 -7.41 8.51
CA CYS A 51 -0.02 -6.31 7.79
C CYS A 51 -0.49 -6.10 6.34
N LEU A 52 -1.08 -7.12 5.73
CA LEU A 52 -1.61 -7.09 4.35
C LEU A 52 -3.07 -6.63 4.26
N LYS A 53 -3.71 -6.33 5.40
CA LYS A 53 -5.09 -5.82 5.44
C LYS A 53 -5.06 -4.30 5.60
N VAL A 54 -5.47 -3.63 4.54
CA VAL A 54 -5.69 -2.18 4.50
C VAL A 54 -7.20 -1.95 4.47
N ASP A 55 -7.70 -1.09 5.37
CA ASP A 55 -9.10 -0.72 5.40
C ASP A 55 -9.47 0.06 4.14
N SER A 56 -10.75 0.01 3.76
CA SER A 56 -11.26 0.76 2.62
C SER A 56 -11.99 2.02 3.07
N VAL A 57 -11.96 3.04 2.23
CA VAL A 57 -12.64 4.33 2.40
C VAL A 57 -13.54 4.55 1.20
N ARG A 58 -14.73 5.08 1.48
CA ARG A 58 -15.76 5.34 0.48
C ARG A 58 -15.74 6.80 0.04
N TYR A 59 -16.05 7.03 -1.23
CA TYR A 59 -16.06 8.35 -1.84
C TYR A 59 -17.30 8.58 -2.72
N PRO A 60 -17.74 9.84 -2.86
CA PRO A 60 -17.25 11.03 -2.15
C PRO A 60 -17.60 10.98 -0.66
N MET A 61 -16.75 11.56 0.19
CA MET A 61 -17.00 11.59 1.63
C MET A 61 -18.30 12.33 1.94
N ASP A 62 -18.98 11.91 3.01
CA ASP A 62 -20.17 12.57 3.56
C ASP A 62 -21.40 12.64 2.62
N ALA A 63 -21.38 11.91 1.50
CA ALA A 63 -22.54 11.73 0.62
C ALA A 63 -23.37 10.49 1.00
N GLU A 64 -24.66 10.50 0.72
CA GLU A 64 -25.54 9.32 0.92
C GLU A 64 -25.16 8.17 -0.03
N TYR A 65 -24.85 8.49 -1.29
CA TYR A 65 -24.38 7.53 -2.28
C TYR A 65 -22.86 7.64 -2.48
N GLN A 66 -22.14 6.58 -2.09
CA GLN A 66 -20.67 6.52 -2.14
C GLN A 66 -20.21 5.24 -2.87
N PRO A 67 -20.29 5.22 -4.22
CA PRO A 67 -20.04 4.02 -5.00
C PRO A 67 -18.56 3.62 -5.09
N LEU A 68 -17.66 4.55 -4.74
CA LEU A 68 -16.24 4.39 -4.94
C LEU A 68 -15.56 3.90 -3.67
N VAL A 69 -15.05 2.66 -3.70
CA VAL A 69 -14.28 2.07 -2.61
C VAL A 69 -12.79 2.07 -2.96
N LEU A 70 -11.98 2.78 -2.16
CA LEU A 70 -10.53 2.88 -2.34
C LEU A 70 -9.80 2.48 -1.05
N PRO A 71 -8.53 2.05 -1.11
CA PRO A 71 -7.76 1.80 0.10
C PRO A 71 -7.61 3.08 0.93
N ASN A 72 -7.65 2.96 2.26
CA ASN A 72 -7.30 4.05 3.16
C ASN A 72 -5.87 4.52 2.84
N PRO A 73 -5.68 5.80 2.46
CA PRO A 73 -4.40 6.25 1.93
C PRO A 73 -3.27 6.20 2.96
N TYR A 74 -3.57 6.44 4.24
CA TYR A 74 -2.59 6.45 5.32
C TYR A 74 -2.15 5.02 5.68
N GLN A 75 -3.10 4.10 5.82
CA GLN A 75 -2.80 2.68 6.04
C GLN A 75 -2.05 2.06 4.85
N LEU A 76 -2.40 2.49 3.63
CA LEU A 76 -1.71 2.06 2.43
C LEU A 76 -0.26 2.55 2.41
N ASP A 77 0.00 3.79 2.82
CA ASP A 77 1.37 4.29 2.95
C ASP A 77 2.18 3.53 3.99
N ALA A 78 1.60 3.29 5.16
CA ALA A 78 2.20 2.45 6.20
C ALA A 78 2.55 1.04 5.68
N ALA A 79 1.63 0.38 4.96
CA ALA A 79 1.87 -0.95 4.41
C ALA A 79 3.02 -0.98 3.40
N PHE A 80 3.09 0.01 2.50
CA PHE A 80 4.19 0.13 1.55
C PHE A 80 5.53 0.43 2.25
N THR A 81 5.52 1.28 3.28
CA THR A 81 6.73 1.60 4.06
C THR A 81 7.27 0.38 4.81
N LEU A 82 6.39 -0.41 5.43
CA LEU A 82 6.79 -1.65 6.09
C LEU A 82 7.31 -2.69 5.09
N PHE A 83 6.61 -2.92 3.98
CA PHE A 83 7.06 -3.87 2.96
C PHE A 83 8.39 -3.45 2.36
N ARG A 84 8.54 -2.18 1.98
CA ARG A 84 9.77 -1.64 1.38
C ARG A 84 11.01 -1.90 2.24
N ASN A 85 10.87 -1.95 3.56
CA ASN A 85 11.99 -2.10 4.48
C ASN A 85 12.09 -3.48 5.14
N SER A 86 11.16 -4.40 4.85
CA SER A 86 11.21 -5.76 5.36
C SER A 86 12.15 -6.66 4.54
N GLU A 87 12.52 -7.81 5.10
CA GLU A 87 13.37 -8.81 4.44
C GLU A 87 12.71 -9.47 3.23
N SER A 88 11.38 -9.37 3.16
CA SER A 88 10.54 -9.77 2.05
C SER A 88 10.70 -8.87 0.81
N ASN A 89 11.22 -7.64 0.95
CA ASN A 89 11.60 -6.84 -0.21
C ASN A 89 12.96 -7.27 -0.77
N PRO A 90 13.02 -7.85 -1.99
CA PRO A 90 14.26 -8.30 -2.60
C PRO A 90 15.33 -7.22 -2.72
N SER A 91 14.94 -5.96 -2.91
CA SER A 91 15.85 -4.81 -3.02
C SER A 91 16.60 -4.48 -1.73
N LYS A 92 16.07 -4.88 -0.56
CA LYS A 92 16.72 -4.72 0.77
C LYS A 92 17.44 -5.98 1.23
N ASN A 93 17.11 -7.13 0.67
CA ASN A 93 17.72 -8.40 1.04
C ASN A 93 19.12 -8.56 0.40
N VAL A 94 20.17 -8.43 1.22
CA VAL A 94 21.58 -8.42 0.79
C VAL A 94 21.99 -9.71 0.06
N ILE A 95 21.35 -10.83 0.37
CA ILE A 95 21.62 -12.17 -0.20
C ILE A 95 20.95 -12.31 -1.57
N LYS A 96 19.75 -11.74 -1.75
CA LYS A 96 18.99 -11.82 -3.01
C LYS A 96 19.38 -10.75 -4.03
N ARG A 97 20.01 -9.67 -3.58
CA ARG A 97 20.46 -8.52 -4.38
C ARG A 97 21.29 -8.89 -5.64
N PRO A 98 22.22 -9.85 -5.60
CA PRO A 98 23.03 -10.23 -6.78
C PRO A 98 22.23 -11.03 -7.82
N TRP A 99 21.32 -11.90 -7.38
CA TRP A 99 20.55 -12.80 -8.25
C TRP A 99 19.44 -12.07 -9.05
N MET A 100 19.01 -10.93 -8.53
CA MET A 100 17.97 -10.08 -9.13
C MET A 100 18.45 -9.26 -10.33
N ARG A 101 19.76 -9.03 -10.51
CA ARG A 101 20.30 -8.44 -11.75
C ARG A 101 20.13 -9.35 -12.96
N PHE A 102 19.90 -10.64 -12.75
CA PHE A 102 19.85 -11.67 -13.80
C PHE A 102 18.44 -12.17 -14.13
N ARG A 103 17.42 -11.86 -13.30
CA ARG A 103 16.02 -12.19 -13.62
C ARG A 103 15.36 -11.01 -14.30
N ASN A 104 15.11 -11.16 -15.60
CA ASN A 104 14.43 -10.21 -16.45
C ASN A 104 13.10 -9.74 -15.83
N GLY A 105 13.02 -8.44 -15.54
CA GLY A 105 11.86 -7.74 -15.01
C GLY A 105 12.30 -6.88 -13.84
N GLY A 106 12.48 -5.57 -14.06
CA GLY A 106 13.02 -4.63 -13.07
C GLY A 106 12.27 -4.59 -11.74
N SER A 107 12.59 -3.62 -10.88
CA SER A 107 12.06 -3.48 -9.50
C SER A 107 10.53 -3.51 -9.34
N HIS A 108 9.75 -3.43 -10.42
CA HIS A 108 8.31 -3.72 -10.40
C HIS A 108 7.98 -5.18 -10.00
N GLY A 109 8.87 -6.14 -10.29
CA GLY A 109 8.71 -7.53 -9.87
C GLY A 109 8.79 -7.73 -8.35
N ASP A 110 9.52 -6.84 -7.66
CA ASP A 110 9.73 -6.89 -6.21
C ASP A 110 8.41 -6.74 -5.43
N TYR A 111 7.50 -5.93 -5.95
CA TYR A 111 6.23 -5.64 -5.31
C TYR A 111 5.12 -6.62 -5.71
N HIS A 112 5.31 -7.46 -6.73
CA HIS A 112 4.22 -8.29 -7.28
C HIS A 112 3.53 -9.17 -6.23
N ASN A 113 4.31 -9.95 -5.46
CA ASN A 113 3.74 -10.84 -4.43
C ASN A 113 3.07 -10.06 -3.30
N PHE A 114 3.61 -8.89 -2.94
CA PHE A 114 3.01 -7.98 -1.96
C PHE A 114 1.68 -7.44 -2.46
N LEU A 115 1.62 -6.94 -3.71
CA LEU A 115 0.41 -6.41 -4.32
C LEU A 115 -0.68 -7.48 -4.43
N VAL A 116 -0.36 -8.66 -4.95
CA VAL A 116 -1.33 -9.77 -5.06
C VAL A 116 -1.86 -10.16 -3.68
N SER A 117 -0.98 -10.24 -2.68
CA SER A 117 -1.40 -10.60 -1.31
C SER A 117 -2.27 -9.51 -0.69
N LEU A 118 -1.93 -8.23 -0.85
CA LEU A 118 -2.71 -7.10 -0.35
C LEU A 118 -4.09 -7.05 -1.01
N ILE A 119 -4.17 -7.21 -2.33
CA ILE A 119 -5.42 -7.28 -3.11
C ILE A 119 -6.31 -8.42 -2.58
N SER A 120 -5.75 -9.61 -2.39
CA SER A 120 -6.52 -10.78 -1.96
C SER A 120 -7.14 -10.66 -0.56
N VAL A 121 -6.54 -9.83 0.31
CA VAL A 121 -6.97 -9.68 1.70
C VAL A 121 -7.81 -8.41 1.91
N SER A 122 -7.54 -7.34 1.15
CA SER A 122 -8.14 -6.03 1.38
C SER A 122 -9.40 -5.78 0.54
N ILE A 123 -9.56 -6.44 -0.62
CA ILE A 123 -10.76 -6.27 -1.45
C ILE A 123 -11.84 -7.25 -0.99
N ILE A 124 -12.85 -6.73 -0.30
CA ILE A 124 -14.02 -7.49 0.16
C ILE A 124 -15.22 -7.01 -0.65
N ARG A 125 -16.03 -7.96 -1.14
CA ARG A 125 -17.32 -7.64 -1.76
C ARG A 125 -18.31 -7.26 -0.67
N GLU A 126 -18.84 -6.04 -0.79
CA GLU A 126 -19.89 -5.56 0.11
C GLU A 126 -21.21 -6.28 -0.17
N PRO A 127 -22.03 -6.59 0.87
CA PRO A 127 -23.28 -7.33 0.71
C PRO A 127 -24.25 -6.70 -0.30
N ASP A 128 -24.33 -5.36 -0.31
CA ASP A 128 -25.30 -4.61 -1.10
C ASP A 128 -24.73 -4.08 -2.43
N ALA A 129 -23.47 -4.37 -2.75
CA ALA A 129 -22.85 -3.90 -3.98
C ALA A 129 -23.30 -4.71 -5.20
N THR A 130 -23.72 -4.00 -6.25
CA THR A 130 -23.95 -4.60 -7.57
C THR A 130 -22.65 -5.18 -8.14
N ASP A 131 -22.75 -6.11 -9.10
CA ASP A 131 -21.56 -6.67 -9.75
C ASP A 131 -20.72 -5.60 -10.46
N VAL A 132 -21.37 -4.57 -11.01
CA VAL A 132 -20.70 -3.45 -11.68
C VAL A 132 -19.95 -2.59 -10.67
N GLU A 133 -20.58 -2.21 -9.56
CA GLU A 133 -19.93 -1.42 -8.49
C GLU A 133 -18.75 -2.17 -7.87
N TYR A 134 -18.90 -3.48 -7.65
CA TYR A 134 -17.81 -4.31 -7.18
C TYR A 134 -16.65 -4.39 -8.18
N LEU A 135 -16.94 -4.56 -9.48
CA LEU A 135 -15.93 -4.59 -10.53
C LEU A 135 -15.17 -3.25 -10.63
N VAL A 136 -15.91 -2.13 -10.62
CA VAL A 136 -15.34 -0.78 -10.67
C VAL A 136 -14.46 -0.51 -9.45
N SER A 137 -14.96 -0.83 -8.25
CA SER A 137 -14.19 -0.68 -7.02
C SER A 137 -12.91 -1.53 -7.04
N LYS A 138 -13.01 -2.80 -7.46
CA LYS A 138 -11.84 -3.68 -7.59
C LYS A 138 -10.81 -3.13 -8.58
N LEU A 139 -11.26 -2.64 -9.73
CA LEU A 139 -10.38 -2.05 -10.75
C LEU A 139 -9.66 -0.80 -10.22
N LEU A 140 -10.39 0.10 -9.55
CA LEU A 140 -9.84 1.35 -9.03
C LEU A 140 -8.91 1.10 -7.82
N PHE A 141 -9.24 0.13 -6.98
CA PHE A 141 -8.34 -0.33 -5.91
C PHE A 141 -7.03 -0.84 -6.51
N MET A 142 -7.08 -1.74 -7.49
CA MET A 142 -5.90 -2.25 -8.19
C MET A 142 -5.09 -1.12 -8.83
N ALA A 143 -5.75 -0.24 -9.59
CA ALA A 143 -5.10 0.90 -10.23
C ALA A 143 -4.38 1.80 -9.22
N THR A 144 -4.97 2.06 -8.06
CA THR A 144 -4.37 2.84 -6.97
C THR A 144 -3.08 2.19 -6.46
N LEU A 145 -3.08 0.87 -6.24
CA LEU A 145 -1.89 0.14 -5.79
C LEU A 145 -0.76 0.16 -6.83
N TYR A 146 -1.10 -0.07 -8.10
CA TYR A 146 -0.13 -0.04 -9.19
C TYR A 146 0.45 1.35 -9.39
N TYR A 147 -0.39 2.39 -9.32
CA TYR A 147 0.08 3.78 -9.39
C TYR A 147 1.03 4.12 -8.24
N LYS A 148 0.69 3.77 -6.99
CA LYS A 148 1.60 3.97 -5.84
C LYS A 148 2.92 3.22 -6.02
N THR A 149 2.87 1.99 -6.52
CA THR A 149 4.08 1.21 -6.83
C THR A 149 4.94 1.89 -7.89
N TYR A 150 4.33 2.42 -8.95
CA TYR A 150 5.02 3.18 -9.98
C TYR A 150 5.73 4.42 -9.41
N LEU A 151 5.06 5.19 -8.55
CA LEU A 151 5.65 6.35 -7.87
C LEU A 151 6.86 5.98 -7.01
N ILE A 152 6.87 4.79 -6.40
CA ILE A 152 7.96 4.33 -5.52
C ILE A 152 9.12 3.76 -6.33
N VAL A 153 8.81 2.96 -7.35
CA VAL A 153 9.80 2.26 -8.18
C VAL A 153 10.52 3.22 -9.13
N ASP A 154 9.80 4.16 -9.73
CA ASP A 154 10.33 5.08 -10.73
C ASP A 154 10.17 6.54 -10.28
N ALA A 155 10.56 6.84 -9.04
CA ALA A 155 10.34 8.13 -8.38
C ALA A 155 10.82 9.33 -9.21
N THR A 156 11.91 9.17 -9.96
CA THR A 156 12.45 10.20 -10.86
C THR A 156 11.58 10.42 -12.09
N LYS A 157 11.11 9.36 -12.77
CA LYS A 157 10.20 9.52 -13.92
C LYS A 157 8.80 9.92 -13.49
N ALA A 158 8.31 9.38 -12.37
CA ALA A 158 7.05 9.77 -11.76
C ALA A 158 6.99 11.28 -11.44
N LYS A 159 8.07 11.84 -10.87
CA LYS A 159 8.19 13.28 -10.60
C LYS A 159 8.15 14.12 -11.88
N ILE A 160 8.65 13.61 -12.99
CA ILE A 160 8.66 14.28 -14.30
C ILE A 160 7.27 14.17 -14.97
N PHE A 161 6.67 12.98 -15.01
CA PHE A 161 5.35 12.77 -15.59
C PHE A 161 4.27 13.55 -14.85
N ASN A 162 4.27 13.56 -13.50
CA ASN A 162 3.34 14.37 -12.73
C ASN A 162 3.54 15.87 -13.00
N LYS A 163 4.79 16.35 -13.13
CA LYS A 163 5.04 17.76 -13.50
C LYS A 163 4.55 18.11 -14.90
N LEU A 164 4.67 17.19 -15.86
CA LEU A 164 4.21 17.41 -17.23
C LEU A 164 2.68 17.35 -17.35
N SER A 165 2.01 16.44 -16.63
CA SER A 165 0.56 16.30 -16.73
C SER A 165 -0.22 17.44 -16.05
N PHE A 166 0.40 18.19 -15.13
CA PHE A 166 -0.20 19.38 -14.51
C PHE A 166 0.24 20.70 -15.16
N ALA A 167 1.20 20.68 -16.09
CA ALA A 167 1.67 21.87 -16.80
C ALA A 167 0.98 22.09 -18.16
N THR A 168 -0.01 21.27 -18.51
CA THR A 168 -0.90 21.47 -19.65
C THR A 168 -2.35 21.47 -19.17
N HIS A 169 -2.78 22.58 -18.58
CA HIS A 169 -4.12 23.16 -18.68
C HIS A 169 -4.04 24.65 -18.37
#